data_AF-A0A9W6F3Y0-F1
#
_entry.id   AF-A0A9W6F3Y0-F1
#
_cell.length_a   1.000
_cell.length_b   1.000
_cell.length_c   1.000
_cell.angle_alpha   90.00
_cell.angle_beta   90.00
_cell.angle_gamma   90.00
#
_symmetry.space_group_name_H-M   'P 1'
#
loop_
_entity.id
_entity.type
_entity.pdbx_description
1 polymer ?
#
loop_
_entity_poly.entity_id
_entity_poly.type
_entity_poly.pdbx_seq_one_letter_code
_entity_poly.pdbx_strand_id
1 'polypeptide(L)'
;MSDWSTGFCSWCAEPGGCGLCVYTYCCPCCAYGSMVGKMGPEEVCCGGNCCGACCLYAIMVDLGLCCLLHMGARRRVREKYGIEGNGCTDCMLTMCCPYCAICQETRQLSTK
;
A
#
# COMPACT_ATOMS: atom_id res chain seq x y z
N MET A 1 13.27 1.20 -16.65
CA MET A 1 12.83 0.24 -15.64
C MET A 1 13.36 0.72 -14.31
N SER A 2 12.48 0.84 -13.31
CA SER A 2 12.82 1.41 -12.00
C SER A 2 12.62 0.37 -10.91
N ASP A 3 13.45 0.38 -9.88
CA ASP A 3 13.22 -0.42 -8.67
C ASP A 3 12.40 0.35 -7.63
N TRP A 4 11.87 -0.41 -6.66
CA TRP A 4 11.28 0.16 -5.43
C TRP A 4 12.31 1.00 -4.67
N SER A 5 11.87 2.11 -4.05
CA SER A 5 12.75 2.98 -3.27
C SER A 5 13.37 2.28 -2.06
N THR A 6 12.66 1.29 -1.50
CA THR A 6 13.10 0.51 -0.33
C THR A 6 12.74 -0.97 -0.54
N GLY A 7 13.52 -1.86 0.09
CA GLY A 7 13.24 -3.29 0.09
C GLY A 7 11.93 -3.63 0.81
N PHE A 8 11.32 -4.76 0.44
CA PHE A 8 10.01 -5.18 1.00
C PHE A 8 10.06 -5.41 2.51
N CYS A 9 11.08 -6.14 2.99
CA CYS A 9 11.27 -6.44 4.42
C CYS A 9 11.96 -5.29 5.18
N SER A 10 12.21 -4.15 4.56
CA SER A 10 12.84 -3.00 5.20
C SER A 10 11.81 -2.23 6.03
N TRP A 11 11.25 -2.87 7.07
CA TRP A 11 10.08 -2.40 7.84
C TRP A 11 10.17 -0.95 8.35
N CYS A 12 11.32 -0.53 8.90
CA CYS A 12 11.55 0.82 9.45
C CYS A 12 12.40 1.74 8.55
N ALA A 13 12.58 1.44 7.26
CA ALA A 13 13.41 2.31 6.41
C ALA A 13 12.75 3.67 6.15
N GLU A 14 13.58 4.68 5.91
CA GLU A 14 13.12 6.00 5.52
C GLU A 14 12.57 6.03 4.08
N PRO A 15 11.65 6.96 3.76
CA PRO A 15 11.04 7.96 4.63
C PRO A 15 9.97 7.39 5.59
N GLY A 16 9.82 7.98 6.78
CA GLY A 16 8.82 7.60 7.77
C GLY A 16 9.33 6.73 8.94
N GLY A 17 10.45 6.02 8.74
CA GLY A 17 11.18 5.37 9.83
C GLY A 17 10.33 4.41 10.67
N CYS A 18 10.60 4.38 11.97
CA CYS A 18 9.77 3.64 12.94
C CYS A 18 8.35 4.22 13.09
N GLY A 19 8.13 5.49 12.75
CA GLY A 19 6.81 6.12 12.89
C GLY A 19 5.78 5.52 11.93
N LEU A 20 6.16 5.34 10.66
CA LEU A 20 5.28 4.74 9.64
C LEU A 20 4.96 3.28 9.95
N CYS A 21 5.95 2.54 10.43
CA CYS A 21 5.80 1.10 10.66
C CYS A 21 4.93 0.82 11.89
N VAL A 22 5.09 1.61 12.97
CA VAL A 22 4.23 1.57 14.15
C VAL A 22 2.82 2.02 13.80
N TYR A 23 2.67 3.11 13.02
CA TYR A 23 1.36 3.57 12.56
C TYR A 23 0.62 2.49 11.75
N THR A 24 1.33 1.84 10.82
CA THR A 24 0.76 0.78 9.98
C THR A 24 0.41 -0.48 10.78
N TYR A 25 1.19 -0.80 11.82
CA TYR A 25 0.90 -1.90 12.73
C TYR A 25 -0.30 -1.60 13.64
N CYS A 26 -0.36 -0.39 14.22
CA CYS A 26 -1.42 0.01 15.14
C CYS A 26 -2.76 0.26 14.45
N CYS A 27 -2.76 0.84 13.24
CA CYS A 27 -3.96 1.04 12.43
C CYS A 27 -3.69 0.79 10.94
N PRO A 28 -3.72 -0.47 10.47
CA PRO A 28 -3.46 -0.80 9.07
C PRO A 28 -4.49 -0.19 8.11
N CYS A 29 -5.76 -0.10 8.50
CA CYS A 29 -6.79 0.53 7.68
C CYS A 29 -6.56 2.04 7.51
N CYS A 30 -6.18 2.75 8.59
CA CYS A 30 -5.82 4.16 8.53
C CYS A 30 -4.58 4.36 7.64
N ALA A 31 -3.57 3.50 7.78
CA ALA A 31 -2.35 3.56 6.99
C ALA A 31 -2.62 3.31 5.50
N TYR A 32 -3.41 2.28 5.17
CA TYR A 32 -3.87 2.03 3.80
C TYR A 32 -4.68 3.20 3.25
N GLY A 33 -5.60 3.75 4.04
CA GLY A 33 -6.39 4.92 3.66
C GLY A 33 -5.51 6.15 3.39
N SER A 34 -4.51 6.38 4.23
CA SER A 34 -3.54 7.48 4.07
C SER A 34 -2.68 7.31 2.82
N MET A 35 -2.32 6.07 2.49
CA MET A 35 -1.60 5.70 1.27
C MET A 35 -2.46 5.93 0.02
N VAL A 36 -3.68 5.40 -0.01
CA VAL A 36 -4.62 5.57 -1.13
C VAL A 36 -5.09 7.01 -1.28
N GLY A 37 -5.16 7.78 -0.19
CA GLY A 37 -5.45 9.21 -0.23
C GLY A 37 -4.40 10.02 -1.01
N LYS A 38 -3.19 9.50 -1.18
CA LYS A 38 -2.14 10.11 -2.04
C LYS A 38 -2.29 9.72 -3.51
N MET A 39 -3.14 8.76 -3.84
CA MET A 39 -3.45 8.35 -5.21
C MET A 39 -4.64 9.15 -5.75
N GLY A 40 -4.72 9.34 -7.06
CA GLY A 40 -5.85 10.03 -7.70
C GLY A 40 -7.15 9.21 -7.67
N PRO A 41 -8.33 9.84 -7.74
CA PRO A 41 -9.63 9.14 -7.72
C PRO A 41 -9.85 8.21 -8.93
N GLU A 42 -9.20 8.49 -10.07
CA GLU A 42 -9.22 7.60 -11.23
C GLU A 42 -8.20 6.44 -11.16
N GLU A 43 -7.28 6.46 -10.19
CA GLU A 43 -6.19 5.49 -10.10
C GLU A 43 -6.62 4.19 -9.40
N VAL A 44 -7.40 4.30 -8.33
CA VAL A 44 -7.81 3.19 -7.47
C VAL A 44 -9.18 3.47 -6.84
N CYS A 45 -9.85 2.43 -6.37
CA CYS A 45 -11.10 2.58 -5.62
C CYS A 45 -10.87 3.43 -4.36
N CYS A 46 -11.71 4.46 -4.17
CA CYS A 46 -11.56 5.46 -3.11
C CYS A 46 -10.25 6.28 -3.15
N GLY A 47 -9.58 6.35 -4.30
CA GLY A 47 -8.45 7.25 -4.51
C GLY A 47 -8.80 8.69 -4.16
N GLY A 48 -7.88 9.41 -3.52
CA GLY A 48 -8.09 10.78 -3.04
C GLY A 48 -9.02 10.90 -1.83
N ASN A 49 -9.62 9.80 -1.35
CA ASN A 49 -10.49 9.79 -0.17
C ASN A 49 -9.95 8.84 0.92
N CYS A 50 -9.16 9.41 1.82
CA CYS A 50 -8.55 8.66 2.93
C CYS A 50 -9.58 7.92 3.80
N CYS A 51 -10.70 8.57 4.14
CA CYS A 51 -11.72 7.98 5.01
C CYS A 51 -12.46 6.84 4.30
N GLY A 52 -12.87 7.06 3.04
CA GLY A 52 -13.51 6.04 2.21
C GLY A 52 -12.62 4.81 2.01
N ALA A 53 -11.34 5.02 1.71
CA ALA A 53 -10.36 3.94 1.55
C ALA A 53 -10.10 3.18 2.86
N CYS A 54 -10.06 3.88 4.00
CA CYS A 54 -9.93 3.26 5.32
C CYS A 54 -11.12 2.35 5.63
N CYS A 55 -12.36 2.85 5.46
CA CYS A 55 -13.57 2.07 5.69
C CYS A 55 -13.67 0.86 4.75
N LEU A 56 -13.37 1.06 3.47
CA LEU A 56 -13.38 -0.02 2.48
C LEU A 56 -12.35 -1.09 2.82
N TYR A 57 -11.14 -0.70 3.22
CA TYR A 57 -10.12 -1.65 3.62
C TYR A 57 -10.53 -2.44 4.88
N ALA A 58 -11.10 -1.78 5.89
CA ALA A 58 -11.61 -2.45 7.09
C ALA A 58 -12.66 -3.51 6.76
N ILE A 59 -13.66 -3.18 5.92
CA ILE A 59 -14.68 -4.12 5.47
C ILE A 59 -14.05 -5.30 4.72
N MET A 60 -13.08 -5.03 3.83
CA MET A 60 -12.41 -6.09 3.07
C MET A 60 -11.54 -6.99 3.96
N VAL A 61 -10.99 -6.49 5.06
CA VAL A 61 -10.30 -7.30 6.08
C VAL A 61 -11.28 -8.24 6.76
N ASP A 62 -12.46 -7.76 7.16
CA ASP A 62 -13.50 -8.59 7.79
C ASP A 62 -14.01 -9.69 6.84
N LEU A 63 -14.04 -9.42 5.54
CA LEU A 63 -14.40 -10.39 4.51
C LEU A 63 -13.23 -11.32 4.10
N GLY A 64 -12.01 -11.07 4.58
CA GLY A 64 -10.81 -11.81 4.17
C GLY A 64 -10.37 -11.55 2.72
N LEU A 65 -10.88 -10.48 2.08
CA LEU A 65 -10.63 -10.12 0.68
C LEU A 65 -9.74 -8.87 0.54
N CYS A 66 -9.12 -8.40 1.63
CA CYS A 66 -8.25 -7.22 1.63
C CYS A 66 -7.07 -7.33 0.65
N CYS A 67 -6.59 -8.54 0.36
CA CYS A 67 -5.50 -8.76 -0.60
C CYS A 67 -5.87 -8.34 -2.03
N LEU A 68 -7.14 -8.51 -2.45
CA LEU A 68 -7.63 -8.13 -3.77
C LEU A 68 -7.69 -6.61 -3.93
N LEU A 69 -8.12 -5.92 -2.88
CA LEU A 69 -8.11 -4.47 -2.85
C LEU A 69 -6.67 -3.94 -2.87
N HIS A 70 -5.82 -4.50 -2.02
CA HIS A 70 -4.44 -4.05 -1.86
C HIS A 70 -3.56 -4.35 -3.08
N MET A 71 -3.71 -5.51 -3.71
CA MET A 71 -2.96 -5.84 -4.93
C MET A 71 -3.25 -4.84 -6.06
N GLY A 72 -4.48 -4.30 -6.13
CA GLY A 72 -4.85 -3.25 -7.08
C GLY A 72 -4.07 -1.95 -6.82
N ALA A 73 -4.02 -1.50 -5.57
CA ALA A 73 -3.24 -0.32 -5.18
C ALA A 73 -1.74 -0.51 -5.44
N ARG A 74 -1.20 -1.68 -5.08
CA ARG A 74 0.21 -2.04 -5.34
C ARG A 74 0.53 -2.03 -6.82
N ARG A 75 -0.31 -2.65 -7.65
CA ARG A 75 -0.17 -2.66 -9.11
C ARG A 75 -0.13 -1.24 -9.65
N ARG A 76 -1.04 -0.37 -9.19
CA ARG A 76 -1.09 1.03 -9.62
C ARG A 76 0.21 1.77 -9.31
N VAL A 77 0.77 1.59 -8.11
CA VAL A 77 2.08 2.16 -7.74
C VAL A 77 3.16 1.65 -8.69
N ARG A 78 3.21 0.35 -8.97
CA ARG A 78 4.20 -0.21 -9.91
C ARG A 78 4.09 0.38 -11.30
N GLU A 79 2.87 0.46 -11.84
CA GLU A 79 2.61 1.05 -13.16
C GLU A 79 2.97 2.55 -13.19
N LYS A 80 2.68 3.29 -12.11
CA LYS A 80 3.00 4.73 -11.99
C LYS A 80 4.50 5.02 -12.08
N TYR A 81 5.32 4.16 -11.47
CA TYR A 81 6.77 4.38 -11.38
C TYR A 81 7.60 3.48 -12.32
N GLY A 82 6.95 2.67 -13.17
CA GLY A 82 7.62 1.76 -14.10
C GLY A 82 8.40 0.64 -13.40
N ILE A 83 7.84 0.09 -12.32
CA ILE A 83 8.43 -0.98 -11.51
C ILE A 83 7.97 -2.35 -12.02
N GLU A 84 8.93 -3.25 -12.25
CA GLU A 84 8.65 -4.59 -12.73
C GLU A 84 7.90 -5.44 -11.68
N GLY A 85 7.03 -6.33 -12.14
CA GLY A 85 6.29 -7.25 -11.31
C GLY A 85 4.99 -7.70 -11.99
N ASN A 86 4.26 -8.59 -11.34
CA ASN A 86 3.01 -9.11 -11.85
C ASN A 86 1.97 -9.22 -10.71
N GLY A 87 0.70 -9.42 -11.10
CA GLY A 87 -0.40 -9.51 -10.14
C GLY A 87 -0.30 -10.70 -9.19
N CYS A 88 0.34 -11.81 -9.59
CA CYS A 88 0.53 -12.97 -8.73
C CYS A 88 1.50 -12.63 -7.59
N THR A 89 2.65 -12.02 -7.90
CA THR A 89 3.61 -11.54 -6.91
C THR A 89 2.99 -10.47 -6.01
N ASP A 90 2.19 -9.56 -6.56
CA ASP A 90 1.51 -8.54 -5.76
C ASP A 90 0.53 -9.18 -4.76
N CYS A 91 -0.28 -10.14 -5.19
CA CYS A 91 -1.20 -10.87 -4.31
C CYS A 91 -0.44 -11.64 -3.22
N MET A 92 0.62 -12.37 -3.57
CA MET A 92 1.43 -13.10 -2.59
C MET A 92 2.06 -12.16 -1.55
N LEU A 93 2.57 -11.00 -1.97
CA LEU A 93 3.20 -10.04 -1.05
C LEU A 93 2.19 -9.37 -0.14
N THR A 94 1.02 -8.96 -0.67
CA THR A 94 -0.03 -8.33 0.14
C THR A 94 -0.70 -9.32 1.10
N MET A 95 -0.74 -10.61 0.77
CA MET A 95 -1.17 -11.67 1.69
C MET A 95 -0.11 -12.04 2.73
N CYS A 96 1.17 -12.14 2.32
CA CYS A 96 2.26 -12.55 3.22
C CYS A 96 2.55 -11.51 4.29
N CYS A 97 2.64 -10.23 3.91
CA CYS A 97 2.83 -9.13 4.86
C CYS A 97 2.14 -7.85 4.33
N PRO A 98 0.83 -7.66 4.60
CA PRO A 98 0.11 -6.46 4.15
C PRO A 98 0.73 -5.18 4.72
N TYR A 99 1.23 -5.21 5.96
CA TYR A 99 1.88 -4.06 6.58
C TYR A 99 3.17 -3.64 5.88
N CYS A 100 4.01 -4.61 5.50
CA CYS A 100 5.25 -4.37 4.76
C CYS A 100 4.94 -3.76 3.38
N ALA A 101 3.92 -4.29 2.71
CA ALA A 101 3.43 -3.79 1.44
C ALA A 101 2.93 -2.33 1.55
N ILE A 102 2.08 -2.02 2.54
CA ILE A 102 1.61 -0.64 2.82
C ILE A 102 2.79 0.29 3.07
N CYS A 103 3.77 -0.11 3.89
CA CYS A 103 4.94 0.71 4.19
C CYS A 103 5.79 0.96 2.94
N GLN A 104 6.04 -0.07 2.13
CA GLN A 104 6.82 0.06 0.90
C GLN A 104 6.13 0.99 -0.11
N GLU A 105 4.82 0.81 -0.33
CA GLU A 105 4.03 1.63 -1.25
C GLU A 105 3.90 3.08 -0.77
N THR A 106 3.65 3.29 0.53
CA THR A 106 3.60 4.62 1.13
C THR A 106 4.92 5.37 0.97
N ARG A 107 6.06 4.67 1.12
CA ARG A 107 7.39 5.25 0.91
C ARG A 107 7.64 5.58 -0.55
N GLN A 108 7.26 4.69 -1.46
CA GLN A 108 7.36 4.93 -2.90
C GLN A 108 6.60 6.21 -3.29
N LEU A 109 5.35 6.36 -2.82
CA LEU A 109 4.50 7.54 -3.03
C LEU A 109 5.00 8.82 -2.36
N SER A 110 5.90 8.70 -1.37
CA SER A 110 6.45 9.86 -0.66
C SER A 110 7.83 10.28 -1.15
N THR A 111 8.50 9.43 -1.94
CA THR A 111 9.88 9.64 -2.41
C THR A 111 9.93 10.17 -3.85
N LYS A 112 8.88 9.93 -4.65
CA LYS A 112 8.81 10.26 -6.07
C LYS A 112 7.42 10.77 -6.43
#